data_AF-A0A4V0I3V3-F1
#
_entry.id   AF-A0A4V0I3V3-F1
#
_cell.length_a   1.000
_cell.length_b   1.000
_cell.length_c   1.000
_cell.angle_alpha   90.00
_cell.angle_beta   90.00
_cell.angle_gamma   90.00
#
_symmetry.space_group_name_H-M   'P 1'
#
loop_
_entity.id
_entity.type
_entity.pdbx_description
1 polymer ?
#
loop_
_entity_poly.entity_id
_entity_poly.type
_entity_poly.pdbx_seq_one_letter_code
_entity_poly.pdbx_strand_id
1 'polypeptide(L)'
;MPTALRIAVPVALAALVGAADVARADRIALLPANQRAVSAPVVLTGKVTAVAKDTVAAPAPYPGAREKIAYTVATVAVTEGLIGADKVKEVKVGFVAPKGQGAFQTDLKAGQEVILFLARHPGADFYIVPGMSLPIETTTEAGKKDLESVKTVAAVLADPAKALKADSADARGAAAALVVLKYRQFPAFGGETEQAALTAEESKLLLAALAEGNWSTGGRRYDDPSTPFQAFQALGLTDKDGWVPPVVANAPGAPPVDYGLVTRDAYLKWLDGPGKDYRIKKVVPKAAKK
;
A
#
# COMPACT_ATOMS: atom_id res chain seq x y z
N MET A 1 1.14 -90.89 12.98
CA MET A 1 2.45 -90.22 12.86
C MET A 1 2.59 -89.84 11.40
N PRO A 2 2.82 -88.56 11.01
CA PRO A 2 3.68 -87.58 11.67
C PRO A 2 2.98 -86.27 12.09
N THR A 3 3.65 -85.56 12.99
CA THR A 3 3.25 -84.33 13.66
C THR A 3 3.75 -83.14 12.85
N ALA A 4 2.84 -82.30 12.31
CA ALA A 4 3.21 -81.08 11.60
C ALA A 4 3.22 -79.89 12.58
N LEU A 5 4.43 -79.42 12.89
CA LEU A 5 4.72 -78.26 13.73
C LEU A 5 4.32 -76.97 12.99
N ARG A 6 3.28 -76.28 13.47
CA ARG A 6 2.85 -74.97 12.96
C ARG A 6 3.60 -73.87 13.73
N ILE A 7 4.54 -73.21 13.05
CA ILE A 7 5.21 -72.01 13.56
C ILE A 7 4.36 -70.80 13.14
N ALA A 8 3.78 -70.10 14.13
CA ALA A 8 3.08 -68.84 13.92
C ALA A 8 4.09 -67.69 13.95
N VAL A 9 4.18 -66.92 12.87
CA VAL A 9 4.97 -65.69 12.79
C VAL A 9 4.06 -64.51 13.13
N PRO A 10 4.35 -63.68 14.14
CA PRO A 10 3.58 -62.48 14.41
C PRO A 10 4.00 -61.37 13.44
N VAL A 11 3.05 -60.89 12.63
CA VAL A 11 3.19 -59.69 11.80
C VAL A 11 3.08 -58.47 12.71
N ALA A 12 4.20 -57.81 12.98
CA ALA A 12 4.24 -56.53 13.69
C ALA A 12 3.75 -55.41 12.75
N LEU A 13 2.54 -54.90 13.00
CA LEU A 13 1.96 -53.77 12.29
C LEU A 13 2.61 -52.48 12.83
N ALA A 14 3.61 -51.96 12.14
CA ALA A 14 4.21 -50.67 12.46
C ALA A 14 3.24 -49.53 12.10
N ALA A 15 2.66 -48.88 13.11
CA ALA A 15 1.84 -47.69 12.93
C ALA A 15 2.74 -46.51 12.52
N LEU A 16 2.77 -46.17 11.23
CA LEU A 16 3.27 -44.89 10.75
C LEU A 16 2.34 -43.78 11.26
N VAL A 17 2.73 -43.14 12.36
CA VAL A 17 2.18 -41.85 12.77
C VAL A 17 2.73 -40.80 11.79
N GLY A 18 2.00 -40.57 10.70
CA GLY A 18 2.28 -39.46 9.80
C GLY A 18 2.11 -38.15 10.55
N ALA A 19 3.18 -37.36 10.65
CA ALA A 19 3.10 -35.97 11.06
C ALA A 19 2.19 -35.25 10.06
N ALA A 20 0.97 -34.91 10.48
CA ALA A 20 0.11 -34.06 9.69
C ALA A 20 0.79 -32.68 9.60
N ASP A 21 1.21 -32.30 8.38
CA ASP A 21 1.62 -30.94 8.09
C ASP A 21 0.49 -30.01 8.53
N VAL A 22 0.74 -29.23 9.59
CA VAL A 22 -0.17 -28.19 10.03
C VAL A 22 -0.16 -27.15 8.92
N ALA A 23 -1.18 -27.17 8.07
CA ALA A 23 -1.36 -26.19 7.01
C ALA A 23 -1.33 -24.79 7.65
N ARG A 24 -0.20 -24.08 7.48
CA ARG A 24 -0.09 -22.69 7.88
C ARG A 24 -0.95 -21.88 6.91
N ALA A 25 -2.09 -21.43 7.42
CA ALA A 25 -2.88 -20.43 6.72
C ALA A 25 -2.18 -19.07 6.86
N ASP A 26 -1.17 -18.84 6.03
CA ASP A 26 -0.47 -17.56 5.99
C ASP A 26 -1.47 -16.45 5.62
N ARG A 27 -1.76 -15.58 6.58
CA ARG A 27 -2.64 -14.43 6.37
C ARG A 27 -1.85 -13.35 5.65
N ILE A 28 -2.41 -12.84 4.55
CA ILE A 28 -1.88 -11.66 3.87
C ILE A 28 -1.93 -10.47 4.84
N ALA A 29 -0.77 -9.86 5.11
CA ALA A 29 -0.69 -8.66 5.94
C ALA A 29 -1.36 -7.47 5.23
N LEU A 30 -2.14 -6.69 5.97
CA LEU A 30 -2.68 -5.42 5.48
C LEU A 30 -1.57 -4.40 5.34
N LEU A 31 -1.65 -3.51 4.34
CA LEU A 31 -0.68 -2.43 4.17
C LEU A 31 -0.52 -1.61 5.45
N PRO A 32 0.67 -1.13 5.83
CA PRO A 32 0.83 -0.21 6.95
C PRO A 32 0.10 1.12 6.72
N ALA A 33 -0.26 1.83 7.79
CA ALA A 33 -1.13 3.01 7.70
C ALA A 33 -0.58 4.15 6.82
N ASN A 34 0.74 4.38 6.86
CA ASN A 34 1.41 5.34 5.97
C ASN A 34 1.29 4.95 4.48
N GLN A 35 1.45 3.67 4.13
CA GLN A 35 1.30 3.19 2.75
C GLN A 35 -0.15 3.28 2.27
N ARG A 36 -1.12 3.00 3.16
CA ARG A 36 -2.55 3.27 2.89
C ARG A 36 -2.79 4.76 2.62
N ALA A 37 -2.17 5.65 3.41
CA ALA A 37 -2.31 7.09 3.23
C ALA A 37 -1.75 7.60 1.89
N VAL A 38 -0.57 7.10 1.49
CA VAL A 38 0.02 7.44 0.19
C VAL A 38 -0.90 7.02 -0.96
N SER A 39 -1.44 5.81 -0.91
CA SER A 39 -2.26 5.25 -1.98
C SER A 39 -3.68 5.82 -2.05
N ALA A 40 -4.23 6.29 -0.93
CA ALA A 40 -5.59 6.82 -0.86
C ALA A 40 -5.72 8.24 -1.45
N PRO A 41 -6.70 8.51 -2.31
CA PRO A 41 -7.03 9.86 -2.76
C PRO A 41 -7.52 10.76 -1.63
N VAL A 42 -8.30 10.21 -0.70
CA VAL A 42 -8.90 10.92 0.42
C VAL A 42 -8.55 10.23 1.73
N VAL A 43 -8.06 10.96 2.72
CA VAL A 43 -7.76 10.46 4.07
C VAL A 43 -8.30 11.43 5.10
N LEU A 44 -8.98 10.91 6.12
CA LEU A 44 -9.56 11.70 7.21
C LEU A 44 -9.68 10.88 8.49
N THR A 45 -9.83 11.58 9.62
CA THR A 45 -10.35 11.00 10.86
C THR A 45 -11.77 11.45 11.10
N GLY A 46 -12.58 10.61 11.71
CA GLY A 46 -13.96 10.95 12.00
C GLY A 46 -14.68 9.95 12.87
N LYS A 47 -15.89 10.32 13.27
CA LYS A 47 -16.80 9.47 14.03
C LYS A 47 -17.97 9.04 13.16
N VAL A 48 -18.24 7.76 13.10
CA VAL A 48 -19.41 7.22 12.42
C VAL A 48 -20.66 7.65 13.20
N THR A 49 -21.51 8.50 12.62
CA THR A 49 -22.69 9.03 13.30
C THR A 49 -23.92 8.17 13.08
N ALA A 50 -24.04 7.55 11.90
CA ALA A 50 -25.15 6.69 11.54
C ALA A 50 -24.73 5.65 10.52
N VAL A 51 -25.44 4.52 10.50
CA VAL A 51 -25.35 3.49 9.47
C VAL A 51 -26.75 3.28 8.92
N ALA A 52 -26.92 3.45 7.61
CA ALA A 52 -28.21 3.27 6.95
C ALA A 52 -28.70 1.83 7.11
N LYS A 53 -29.99 1.66 7.41
CA LYS A 53 -30.63 0.34 7.50
C LYS A 53 -30.82 -0.27 6.11
N ASP A 54 -31.15 0.57 5.14
CA ASP A 54 -31.34 0.18 3.75
C ASP A 54 -30.02 0.24 2.98
N THR A 55 -29.89 -0.63 1.99
CA THR A 55 -28.72 -0.65 1.09
C THR A 55 -28.95 0.23 -0.14
N VAL A 56 -27.87 0.79 -0.67
CA VAL A 56 -27.85 1.52 -1.94
C VAL A 56 -27.24 0.61 -3.01
N ALA A 57 -28.01 0.31 -4.05
CA ALA A 57 -27.51 -0.45 -5.19
C ALA A 57 -26.70 0.47 -6.12
N ALA A 58 -25.41 0.18 -6.28
CA ALA A 58 -24.52 0.88 -7.20
C ALA A 58 -23.74 -0.13 -8.06
N PRO A 59 -23.28 0.23 -9.26
CA PRO A 59 -22.37 -0.63 -10.04
C PRO A 59 -21.14 -1.01 -9.20
N ALA A 60 -20.51 -2.14 -9.47
CA ALA A 60 -19.22 -2.42 -8.85
C ALA A 60 -18.21 -1.29 -9.18
N PRO A 61 -17.20 -1.04 -8.33
CA PRO A 61 -16.43 0.19 -8.37
C PRO A 61 -15.36 0.19 -9.47
N TYR A 62 -15.27 -0.86 -10.29
CA TYR A 62 -14.31 -0.96 -11.38
C TYR A 62 -14.93 -0.47 -12.71
N PRO A 63 -14.11 0.09 -13.62
CA PRO A 63 -14.58 0.62 -14.89
C PRO A 63 -15.39 -0.40 -15.72
N GLY A 64 -16.53 0.04 -16.25
CA GLY A 64 -17.37 -0.77 -17.13
C GLY A 64 -18.24 -1.82 -16.43
N ALA A 65 -18.19 -1.92 -15.09
CA ALA A 65 -19.07 -2.81 -14.32
C ALA A 65 -20.55 -2.51 -14.60
N ARG A 66 -21.35 -3.56 -14.78
CA ARG A 66 -22.80 -3.47 -15.04
C ARG A 66 -23.62 -4.06 -13.92
N GLU A 67 -23.07 -5.05 -13.23
CA GLU A 67 -23.64 -5.66 -12.06
C GLU A 67 -23.68 -4.67 -10.91
N LYS A 68 -24.79 -4.70 -10.17
CA LYS A 68 -25.00 -3.84 -9.03
C LYS A 68 -24.65 -4.58 -7.75
N ILE A 69 -23.94 -3.90 -6.88
CA ILE A 69 -23.63 -4.33 -5.52
C ILE A 69 -24.51 -3.51 -4.57
N ALA A 70 -25.07 -4.19 -3.57
CA ALA A 70 -25.81 -3.56 -2.49
C ALA A 70 -24.82 -3.06 -1.42
N TYR A 71 -24.69 -1.74 -1.30
CA TYR A 71 -23.81 -1.08 -0.32
C TYR A 71 -24.60 -0.65 0.91
N THR A 72 -24.10 -0.98 2.09
CA THR A 72 -24.48 -0.29 3.33
C THR A 72 -23.73 1.03 3.39
N VAL A 73 -24.41 2.12 3.74
CA VAL A 73 -23.80 3.46 3.78
C VAL A 73 -23.72 3.96 5.22
N ALA A 74 -22.51 4.28 5.66
CA ALA A 74 -22.27 4.99 6.91
C ALA A 74 -22.11 6.49 6.66
N THR A 75 -22.68 7.30 7.55
CA THR A 75 -22.37 8.74 7.64
C THR A 75 -21.28 8.94 8.66
N VAL A 76 -20.23 9.67 8.30
CA VAL A 76 -19.07 9.95 9.16
C VAL A 76 -18.91 11.44 9.30
N ALA A 77 -19.03 11.94 10.53
CA ALA A 77 -18.66 13.31 10.87
C ALA A 77 -17.13 13.40 10.91
N VAL A 78 -16.57 14.31 10.11
CA VAL A 78 -15.13 14.49 9.98
C VAL A 78 -14.60 15.30 11.14
N THR A 79 -13.65 14.74 11.87
CA THR A 79 -12.92 15.43 12.94
C THR A 79 -11.74 16.19 12.35
N GLU A 80 -10.98 15.56 11.45
CA GLU A 80 -9.81 16.13 10.80
C GLU A 80 -9.69 15.61 9.36
N GLY A 81 -9.63 16.52 8.38
CA GLY A 81 -9.28 16.17 6.99
C GLY A 81 -7.76 16.17 6.82
N LEU A 82 -7.20 15.07 6.32
CA LEU A 82 -5.74 14.88 6.24
C LEU A 82 -5.21 14.99 4.80
N ILE A 83 -5.79 14.22 3.87
CA ILE A 83 -5.40 14.23 2.45
C ILE A 83 -6.67 14.37 1.63
N GLY A 84 -6.77 15.39 0.77
CA GLY A 84 -7.90 15.55 -0.15
C GLY A 84 -9.28 15.74 0.53
N ALA A 85 -9.31 15.97 1.84
CA ALA A 85 -10.50 16.14 2.67
C ALA A 85 -10.55 17.52 3.35
N ASP A 86 -9.76 18.49 2.86
CA ASP A 86 -9.77 19.84 3.39
C ASP A 86 -11.19 20.42 3.34
N LYS A 87 -11.67 20.93 4.48
CA LYS A 87 -12.99 21.56 4.64
C LYS A 87 -14.19 20.62 4.50
N VAL A 88 -13.99 19.30 4.40
CA VAL A 88 -15.08 18.32 4.42
C VAL A 88 -15.54 18.11 5.87
N LYS A 89 -16.82 18.35 6.17
CA LYS A 89 -17.38 18.19 7.53
C LYS A 89 -18.06 16.83 7.74
N GLU A 90 -18.55 16.23 6.67
CA GLU A 90 -19.27 14.97 6.69
C GLU A 90 -19.01 14.22 5.38
N VAL A 91 -18.88 12.89 5.46
CA VAL A 91 -18.79 12.01 4.29
C VAL A 91 -19.74 10.83 4.41
N LYS A 92 -20.22 10.35 3.27
CA LYS A 92 -20.90 9.05 3.14
C LYS A 92 -19.89 7.99 2.71
N VAL A 93 -19.83 6.88 3.41
CA VAL A 93 -18.92 5.76 3.16
C VAL A 93 -19.73 4.49 2.89
N GLY A 94 -19.71 4.03 1.65
CA GLY A 94 -20.29 2.76 1.23
C GLY A 94 -19.37 1.58 1.53
N PHE A 95 -19.92 0.50 2.06
CA PHE A 95 -19.23 -0.77 2.24
C PHE A 95 -20.20 -1.94 2.03
N VAL A 96 -19.68 -3.09 1.64
CA VAL A 96 -20.46 -4.32 1.53
C VAL A 96 -20.45 -4.98 2.90
N ALA A 97 -21.63 -5.17 3.50
CA ALA A 97 -21.74 -5.82 4.79
C ALA A 97 -21.07 -7.21 4.76
N PRO A 98 -20.29 -7.56 5.80
CA PRO A 98 -19.56 -8.81 5.85
C PRO A 98 -20.51 -10.02 5.75
N LYS A 99 -20.26 -10.90 4.76
CA LYS A 99 -20.99 -12.18 4.59
C LYS A 99 -20.17 -13.38 5.07
N GLY A 100 -19.46 -13.26 6.18
CA GLY A 100 -18.61 -14.31 6.77
C GLY A 100 -17.28 -13.80 7.29
N GLN A 101 -16.28 -14.68 7.40
CA GLN A 101 -14.91 -14.32 7.81
C GLN A 101 -14.05 -13.93 6.61
N GLY A 102 -14.33 -12.79 6.00
CA GLY A 102 -13.47 -12.22 4.94
C GLY A 102 -12.39 -11.32 5.56
N ALA A 103 -11.11 -11.57 5.24
CA ALA A 103 -9.97 -10.82 5.79
C ALA A 103 -9.91 -9.32 5.37
N PHE A 104 -10.77 -8.90 4.44
CA PHE A 104 -10.78 -7.56 3.84
C PHE A 104 -12.16 -6.90 3.85
N GLN A 105 -13.00 -7.27 4.82
CA GLN A 105 -14.34 -6.69 4.95
C GLN A 105 -14.32 -5.47 5.88
N THR A 106 -14.93 -4.39 5.42
CA THR A 106 -15.17 -3.20 6.23
C THR A 106 -16.49 -3.34 6.97
N ASP A 107 -16.49 -3.09 8.28
CA ASP A 107 -17.68 -3.08 9.13
C ASP A 107 -17.65 -1.81 10.00
N LEU A 108 -18.35 -0.76 9.55
CA LEU A 108 -18.42 0.50 10.27
C LEU A 108 -19.63 0.51 11.20
N LYS A 109 -19.41 0.92 12.46
CA LYS A 109 -20.45 0.94 13.49
C LYS A 109 -20.68 2.35 13.99
N ALA A 110 -21.95 2.71 14.26
CA ALA A 110 -22.26 4.00 14.86
C ALA A 110 -21.50 4.19 16.19
N GLY A 111 -20.94 5.37 16.39
CA GLY A 111 -20.09 5.72 17.53
C GLY A 111 -18.60 5.45 17.34
N GLN A 112 -18.19 4.68 16.33
CA GLN A 112 -16.80 4.30 16.09
C GLN A 112 -15.98 5.51 15.61
N GLU A 113 -14.79 5.71 16.21
CA GLU A 113 -13.83 6.73 15.79
C GLU A 113 -12.71 6.08 14.98
N VAL A 114 -12.50 6.55 13.75
CA VAL A 114 -11.69 5.85 12.75
C VAL A 114 -10.82 6.80 11.92
N ILE A 115 -9.68 6.28 11.46
CA ILE A 115 -8.96 6.75 10.27
C ILE A 115 -9.56 6.05 9.06
N LEU A 116 -9.93 6.81 8.04
CA LEU A 116 -10.49 6.30 6.80
C LEU A 116 -9.59 6.63 5.62
N PHE A 117 -9.33 5.62 4.79
CA PHE A 117 -8.60 5.70 3.53
C PHE A 117 -9.59 5.47 2.40
N LEU A 118 -9.94 6.54 1.69
CA LEU A 118 -11.13 6.61 0.87
C LEU A 118 -10.80 6.91 -0.58
N ALA A 119 -11.58 6.31 -1.46
CA ALA A 119 -11.66 6.68 -2.87
C ALA A 119 -13.14 6.90 -3.24
N ARG A 120 -13.41 7.85 -4.13
CA ARG A 120 -14.79 8.15 -4.56
C ARG A 120 -15.33 6.99 -5.39
N HIS A 121 -16.58 6.60 -5.15
CA HIS A 121 -17.25 5.62 -5.99
C HIS A 121 -17.51 6.20 -7.39
N PRO A 122 -17.20 5.50 -8.50
CA PRO A 122 -17.33 6.08 -9.84
C PRO A 122 -18.78 6.27 -10.30
N GLY A 123 -19.70 5.46 -9.77
CA GLY A 123 -21.12 5.47 -10.14
C GLY A 123 -22.10 5.84 -9.03
N ALA A 124 -21.63 6.38 -7.90
CA ALA A 124 -22.49 6.71 -6.75
C ALA A 124 -21.95 7.90 -5.95
N ASP A 125 -22.84 8.57 -5.20
CA ASP A 125 -22.50 9.75 -4.40
C ASP A 125 -22.06 9.38 -2.97
N PHE A 126 -21.02 8.54 -2.89
CA PHE A 126 -20.34 8.18 -1.65
C PHE A 126 -18.89 7.77 -1.92
N TYR A 127 -18.09 7.71 -0.85
CA TYR A 127 -16.75 7.13 -0.86
C TYR A 127 -16.81 5.65 -0.54
N ILE A 128 -15.78 4.91 -0.89
CA ILE A 128 -15.58 3.51 -0.51
C ILE A 128 -14.16 3.28 -0.02
N VAL A 129 -13.99 2.24 0.79
CA VAL A 129 -12.69 1.82 1.33
C VAL A 129 -12.04 0.81 0.36
N PRO A 130 -10.86 1.09 -0.21
CA PRO A 130 -10.11 0.12 -0.99
C PRO A 130 -9.77 -1.13 -0.16
N GLY A 131 -9.79 -2.33 -0.76
CA GLY A 131 -9.76 -3.60 -0.02
C GLY A 131 -8.57 -3.79 0.94
N MET A 132 -7.38 -3.27 0.60
CA MET A 132 -6.18 -3.35 1.46
C MET A 132 -6.03 -2.18 2.44
N SER A 133 -7.02 -1.30 2.51
CA SER A 133 -6.97 -0.04 3.27
C SER A 133 -8.06 0.05 4.32
N LEU A 134 -8.28 -1.04 5.06
CA LEU A 134 -9.33 -1.11 6.09
C LEU A 134 -9.25 0.08 7.08
N PRO A 135 -10.39 0.52 7.64
CA PRO A 135 -10.41 1.56 8.66
C PRO A 135 -9.56 1.17 9.88
N ILE A 136 -9.02 2.17 10.58
CA ILE A 136 -8.22 1.98 11.79
C ILE A 136 -8.91 2.69 12.94
N GLU A 137 -9.16 2.00 14.05
CA GLU A 137 -9.79 2.60 15.25
C GLU A 137 -8.79 3.48 16.00
N THR A 138 -9.10 4.78 16.11
CA THR A 138 -8.20 5.78 16.71
C THR A 138 -8.19 5.76 18.24
N THR A 139 -9.11 5.04 18.86
CA THR A 139 -9.21 4.92 20.32
C THR A 139 -8.17 3.97 20.91
N THR A 140 -7.56 3.12 20.09
CA THR A 140 -6.51 2.16 20.49
C THR A 140 -5.12 2.79 20.46
N GLU A 141 -4.18 2.28 21.26
CA GLU A 141 -2.78 2.76 21.24
C GLU A 141 -2.09 2.53 19.88
N ALA A 142 -2.40 1.42 19.21
CA ALA A 142 -1.93 1.17 17.85
C ALA A 142 -2.50 2.21 16.86
N GLY A 143 -3.80 2.47 16.93
CA GLY A 143 -4.46 3.45 16.06
C GLY A 143 -3.97 4.89 16.26
N LYS A 144 -3.58 5.28 17.48
CA LYS A 144 -2.93 6.57 17.73
C LYS A 144 -1.57 6.68 17.04
N LYS A 145 -0.75 5.62 17.09
CA LYS A 145 0.54 5.58 16.38
C LYS A 145 0.37 5.62 14.87
N ASP A 146 -0.62 4.88 14.37
CA ASP A 146 -0.99 4.92 12.96
C ASP A 146 -1.43 6.32 12.53
N LEU A 147 -2.21 7.03 13.37
CA LEU A 147 -2.63 8.40 13.10
C LEU A 147 -1.42 9.35 12.95
N GLU A 148 -0.45 9.28 13.84
CA GLU A 148 0.76 10.12 13.74
C GLU A 148 1.58 9.81 12.48
N SER A 149 1.67 8.54 12.12
CA SER A 149 2.30 8.10 10.87
C SER A 149 1.58 8.66 9.64
N VAL A 150 0.24 8.61 9.63
CA VAL A 150 -0.58 9.19 8.56
C VAL A 150 -0.46 10.71 8.51
N LYS A 151 -0.42 11.41 9.65
CA LYS A 151 -0.21 12.86 9.72
C LYS A 151 1.12 13.28 9.12
N THR A 152 2.16 12.50 9.37
CA THR A 152 3.48 12.71 8.76
C THR A 152 3.41 12.63 7.23
N VAL A 153 2.72 11.62 6.69
CA VAL A 153 2.49 11.49 5.24
C VAL A 153 1.68 12.67 4.71
N ALA A 154 0.58 13.03 5.38
CA ALA A 154 -0.27 14.14 4.98
C ALA A 154 0.49 15.47 4.92
N ALA A 155 1.34 15.75 5.92
CA ALA A 155 2.16 16.95 5.95
C ALA A 155 3.16 17.03 4.78
N VAL A 156 3.81 15.90 4.44
CA VAL A 156 4.72 15.83 3.28
C VAL A 156 3.98 16.07 1.98
N LEU A 157 2.78 15.49 1.81
CA LEU A 157 2.01 15.63 0.57
C LEU A 157 1.33 17.00 0.44
N ALA A 158 1.06 17.68 1.55
CA ALA A 158 0.50 19.04 1.56
C ALA A 158 1.55 20.09 1.19
N ASP A 159 2.82 19.91 1.59
CA ASP A 159 3.92 20.80 1.22
C ASP A 159 5.21 20.02 0.90
N PRO A 160 5.27 19.39 -0.31
CA PRO A 160 6.45 18.65 -0.74
C PRO A 160 7.72 19.51 -0.78
N ALA A 161 7.59 20.79 -1.17
CA ALA A 161 8.73 21.69 -1.31
C ALA A 161 9.40 22.00 0.03
N LYS A 162 8.63 22.13 1.11
CA LYS A 162 9.16 22.25 2.47
C LYS A 162 9.77 20.94 2.95
N ALA A 163 9.10 19.81 2.73
CA ALA A 163 9.58 18.51 3.19
C ALA A 163 10.92 18.10 2.54
N LEU A 164 11.09 18.41 1.25
CA LEU A 164 12.34 18.19 0.50
C LEU A 164 13.49 19.11 0.91
N LYS A 165 13.24 20.08 1.81
CA LYS A 165 14.26 20.97 2.40
C LYS A 165 14.52 20.66 3.87
N ALA A 166 14.05 19.52 4.39
CA ALA A 166 14.36 19.09 5.75
C ALA A 166 15.88 19.03 5.98
N ASP A 167 16.35 19.27 7.21
CA ASP A 167 17.78 19.36 7.50
C ASP A 167 18.52 18.01 7.33
N SER A 168 17.83 16.90 7.61
CA SER A 168 18.36 15.54 7.49
C SER A 168 18.19 14.97 6.08
N ALA A 169 19.27 14.39 5.54
CA ALA A 169 19.27 13.63 4.29
C ALA A 169 18.21 12.50 4.28
N ASP A 170 18.08 11.78 5.39
CA ASP A 170 17.07 10.71 5.51
C ASP A 170 15.64 11.25 5.46
N ALA A 171 15.40 12.42 6.06
CA ALA A 171 14.09 13.06 6.03
C ALA A 171 13.74 13.55 4.61
N ARG A 172 14.70 14.12 3.89
CA ARG A 172 14.52 14.53 2.48
C ARG A 172 14.28 13.32 1.58
N GLY A 173 15.04 12.25 1.75
CA GLY A 173 14.86 11.01 1.00
C GLY A 173 13.53 10.32 1.26
N ALA A 174 13.08 10.28 2.51
CA ALA A 174 11.76 9.76 2.87
C ALA A 174 10.64 10.63 2.27
N ALA A 175 10.76 11.96 2.33
CA ALA A 175 9.80 12.86 1.72
C ALA A 175 9.72 12.66 0.19
N ALA A 176 10.86 12.56 -0.47
CA ALA A 176 10.93 12.28 -1.91
C ALA A 176 10.28 10.93 -2.26
N ALA A 177 10.52 9.90 -1.43
CA ALA A 177 9.91 8.59 -1.64
C ALA A 177 8.38 8.64 -1.58
N LEU A 178 7.81 9.34 -0.60
CA LEU A 178 6.35 9.51 -0.47
C LEU A 178 5.75 10.25 -1.66
N VAL A 179 6.39 11.33 -2.13
CA VAL A 179 5.92 12.12 -3.27
C VAL A 179 5.98 11.31 -4.56
N VAL A 180 7.09 10.60 -4.82
CA VAL A 180 7.22 9.75 -6.00
C VAL A 180 6.19 8.62 -5.97
N LEU A 181 6.02 7.92 -4.84
CA LEU A 181 5.00 6.89 -4.73
C LEU A 181 3.59 7.45 -4.95
N LYS A 182 3.29 8.65 -4.44
CA LYS A 182 2.01 9.33 -4.72
C LYS A 182 1.82 9.59 -6.20
N TYR A 183 2.87 10.04 -6.90
CA TYR A 183 2.81 10.28 -8.34
C TYR A 183 2.71 8.99 -9.17
N ARG A 184 3.24 7.88 -8.67
CA ARG A 184 3.20 6.58 -9.35
C ARG A 184 2.00 5.71 -8.95
N GLN A 185 1.13 6.22 -8.09
CA GLN A 185 -0.05 5.51 -7.63
C GLN A 185 -1.09 5.37 -8.74
N PHE A 186 -1.50 4.13 -9.02
CA PHE A 186 -2.66 3.86 -9.87
C PHE A 186 -3.97 4.07 -9.11
N PRO A 187 -5.07 4.46 -9.79
CA PRO A 187 -6.36 4.58 -9.15
C PRO A 187 -6.78 3.26 -8.48
N ALA A 188 -7.32 3.35 -7.26
CA ALA A 188 -7.61 2.20 -6.39
C ALA A 188 -8.53 1.15 -7.01
N PHE A 189 -9.36 1.51 -8.00
CA PHE A 189 -10.30 0.62 -8.67
C PHE A 189 -10.01 0.46 -10.16
N GLY A 190 -8.77 0.76 -10.58
CA GLY A 190 -8.36 0.71 -11.97
C GLY A 190 -8.90 1.88 -12.80
N GLY A 191 -9.01 1.68 -14.10
CA GLY A 191 -9.34 2.73 -15.06
C GLY A 191 -8.17 3.02 -15.99
N GLU A 192 -8.50 3.68 -17.10
CA GLU A 192 -7.47 4.16 -17.99
C GLU A 192 -6.68 5.27 -17.32
N THR A 193 -5.37 5.21 -17.46
CA THR A 193 -4.45 6.23 -16.97
C THR A 193 -3.57 6.71 -18.11
N GLU A 194 -3.01 7.89 -17.93
CA GLU A 194 -1.92 8.40 -18.74
C GLU A 194 -0.79 8.87 -17.84
N GLN A 195 0.36 9.11 -18.46
CA GLN A 195 1.56 9.52 -17.77
C GLN A 195 1.90 10.95 -18.16
N ALA A 196 1.80 11.87 -17.20
CA ALA A 196 2.19 13.27 -17.37
C ALA A 196 3.60 13.48 -16.79
N ALA A 197 4.53 13.99 -17.60
CA ALA A 197 5.86 14.33 -17.11
C ALA A 197 5.79 15.51 -16.14
N LEU A 198 6.53 15.43 -15.03
CA LEU A 198 6.78 16.57 -14.15
C LEU A 198 7.71 17.57 -14.83
N THR A 199 7.84 18.75 -14.22
CA THR A 199 8.85 19.74 -14.63
C THR A 199 10.27 19.19 -14.43
N ALA A 200 11.23 19.84 -15.09
CA ALA A 200 12.64 19.49 -15.00
C ALA A 200 13.16 19.63 -13.57
N GLU A 201 12.84 20.78 -12.98
CA GLU A 201 13.29 21.23 -11.69
C GLU A 201 12.72 20.32 -10.59
N GLU A 202 11.43 19.99 -10.67
CA GLU A 202 10.77 19.10 -9.71
C GLU A 202 11.32 17.67 -9.81
N SER A 203 11.50 17.15 -11.03
CA SER A 203 12.08 15.80 -11.22
C SER A 203 13.50 15.74 -10.67
N LYS A 204 14.33 16.73 -10.99
CA LYS A 204 15.71 16.80 -10.51
C LYS A 204 15.77 16.87 -8.99
N LEU A 205 14.93 17.70 -8.37
CA LEU A 205 14.88 17.82 -6.91
C LEU A 205 14.48 16.50 -6.24
N LEU A 206 13.44 15.83 -6.74
CA LEU A 206 12.99 14.54 -6.20
C LEU A 206 14.04 13.45 -6.36
N LEU A 207 14.68 13.34 -7.53
CA LEU A 207 15.72 12.35 -7.77
C LEU A 207 16.95 12.59 -6.89
N ALA A 208 17.40 13.85 -6.78
CA ALA A 208 18.51 14.20 -5.88
C ALA A 208 18.19 13.85 -4.43
N ALA A 209 16.99 14.18 -3.94
CA ALA A 209 16.58 13.83 -2.58
C ALA A 209 16.47 12.31 -2.37
N LEU A 210 15.99 11.54 -3.35
CA LEU A 210 16.01 10.07 -3.28
C LEU A 210 17.43 9.53 -3.10
N ALA A 211 18.42 10.10 -3.80
CA ALA A 211 19.82 9.69 -3.71
C ALA A 211 20.42 9.80 -2.29
N GLU A 212 19.92 10.77 -1.52
CA GLU A 212 20.41 11.10 -0.18
C GLU A 212 19.87 10.17 0.91
N GLY A 213 18.68 9.58 0.72
CA GLY A 213 18.05 8.76 1.75
C GLY A 213 18.69 7.38 1.93
N ASN A 214 18.25 6.67 2.97
CA ASN A 214 18.65 5.29 3.21
C ASN A 214 17.95 4.29 2.25
N TRP A 215 18.73 3.63 1.39
CA TRP A 215 18.24 2.61 0.45
C TRP A 215 18.31 1.18 1.00
N SER A 216 18.88 0.97 2.20
CA SER A 216 19.10 -0.35 2.78
C SER A 216 17.81 -1.17 2.83
N THR A 217 17.92 -2.42 2.39
CA THR A 217 16.85 -3.44 2.48
C THR A 217 17.06 -4.39 3.65
N GLY A 218 18.25 -4.38 4.26
CA GLY A 218 18.57 -5.18 5.44
C GLY A 218 17.78 -4.77 6.67
N GLY A 219 17.25 -5.75 7.41
CA GLY A 219 16.61 -5.52 8.71
C GLY A 219 15.29 -4.75 8.67
N ARG A 220 14.73 -4.52 7.48
CA ARG A 220 13.47 -3.76 7.35
C ARG A 220 12.29 -4.55 7.89
N ARG A 221 11.45 -3.85 8.64
CA ARG A 221 10.14 -4.35 9.05
C ARG A 221 9.10 -3.99 8.01
N TYR A 222 8.04 -4.78 7.98
CA TYR A 222 6.93 -4.57 7.04
C TYR A 222 6.22 -3.23 7.26
N ASP A 223 6.19 -2.74 8.51
CA ASP A 223 5.60 -1.46 8.92
C ASP A 223 6.54 -0.25 8.78
N ASP A 224 7.78 -0.47 8.31
CA ASP A 224 8.70 0.64 8.08
C ASP A 224 8.15 1.61 7.00
N PRO A 225 8.48 2.91 7.09
CA PRO A 225 8.14 3.89 6.07
C PRO A 225 8.59 3.49 4.66
N SER A 226 7.90 4.00 3.65
CA SER A 226 8.33 3.82 2.27
C SER A 226 9.78 4.30 2.06
N THR A 227 10.61 3.47 1.43
CA THR A 227 12.01 3.81 1.15
C THR A 227 12.20 4.49 -0.18
N PRO A 228 13.32 5.23 -0.32
CA PRO A 228 13.84 5.63 -1.61
C PRO A 228 13.96 4.47 -2.61
N PHE A 229 14.41 3.28 -2.17
CA PHE A 229 14.47 2.10 -3.03
C PHE A 229 13.09 1.69 -3.58
N GLN A 230 12.05 1.67 -2.75
CA GLN A 230 10.68 1.37 -3.20
C GLN A 230 10.18 2.42 -4.20
N ALA A 231 10.43 3.70 -3.93
CA ALA A 231 10.06 4.79 -4.83
C ALA A 231 10.81 4.73 -6.17
N PHE A 232 12.09 4.38 -6.15
CA PHE A 232 12.90 4.16 -7.34
C PHE A 232 12.31 3.04 -8.22
N GLN A 233 11.96 1.89 -7.64
CA GLN A 233 11.31 0.81 -8.38
C GLN A 233 9.99 1.28 -9.03
N ALA A 234 9.24 2.15 -8.36
CA ALA A 234 7.99 2.70 -8.90
C ALA A 234 8.19 3.64 -10.11
N LEU A 235 9.40 4.16 -10.35
CA LEU A 235 9.71 4.95 -11.56
C LEU A 235 9.56 4.10 -12.83
N GLY A 236 9.76 2.78 -12.74
CA GLY A 236 9.65 1.87 -13.86
C GLY A 236 10.68 2.14 -14.95
N LEU A 237 11.93 2.41 -14.54
CA LEU A 237 13.03 2.65 -15.48
C LEU A 237 13.30 1.40 -16.32
N THR A 238 13.62 1.62 -17.59
CA THR A 238 13.93 0.59 -18.58
C THR A 238 15.23 0.93 -19.32
N ASP A 239 15.68 0.04 -20.21
CA ASP A 239 16.84 0.28 -21.08
C ASP A 239 16.68 1.57 -21.93
N LYS A 240 15.44 1.96 -22.26
CA LYS A 240 15.15 3.21 -22.98
C LYS A 240 15.49 4.46 -22.17
N ASP A 241 15.54 4.33 -20.85
CA ASP A 241 15.92 5.38 -19.91
C ASP A 241 17.43 5.32 -19.58
N GLY A 242 18.19 4.43 -20.26
CA GLY A 242 19.61 4.20 -19.99
C GLY A 242 19.88 3.53 -18.64
N TRP A 243 18.86 2.94 -18.02
CA TRP A 243 19.02 2.19 -16.78
C TRP A 243 19.53 0.79 -17.06
N VAL A 244 20.59 0.39 -16.36
CA VAL A 244 21.13 -0.97 -16.39
C VAL A 244 21.05 -1.52 -14.97
N PRO A 245 20.14 -2.47 -14.68
CA PRO A 245 20.03 -3.06 -13.36
C PRO A 245 21.36 -3.67 -12.90
N PRO A 246 21.80 -3.46 -11.65
CA PRO A 246 23.01 -4.08 -11.16
C PRO A 246 22.86 -5.60 -11.09
N VAL A 247 23.87 -6.33 -11.55
CA VAL A 247 23.96 -7.77 -11.38
C VAL A 247 24.55 -8.03 -10.00
N VAL A 248 23.76 -8.64 -9.11
CA VAL A 248 24.22 -9.05 -7.77
C VAL A 248 24.54 -10.54 -7.80
N ALA A 249 25.83 -10.86 -7.74
CA ALA A 249 26.31 -12.23 -7.63
C ALA A 249 26.54 -12.58 -6.15
N ASN A 250 25.75 -13.50 -5.61
CA ASN A 250 25.98 -14.05 -4.28
C ASN A 250 27.00 -15.18 -4.38
N ALA A 251 28.19 -14.98 -3.80
CA ALA A 251 29.17 -16.06 -3.67
C ALA A 251 28.75 -17.04 -2.57
N PRO A 252 28.92 -18.37 -2.75
CA PRO A 252 28.68 -19.35 -1.69
C PRO A 252 29.46 -18.99 -0.41
N GLY A 253 28.75 -18.89 0.72
CA GLY A 253 29.34 -18.56 2.02
C GLY A 253 29.57 -17.06 2.29
N ALA A 254 29.32 -16.17 1.32
CA ALA A 254 29.35 -14.74 1.57
C ALA A 254 28.11 -14.27 2.36
N PRO A 255 28.21 -13.21 3.18
CA PRO A 255 27.04 -12.61 3.81
C PRO A 255 26.06 -12.08 2.74
N PRO A 256 24.74 -12.03 3.02
CA PRO A 256 23.76 -11.49 2.10
C PRO A 256 24.11 -10.05 1.70
N VAL A 257 24.13 -9.79 0.39
CA VAL A 257 24.34 -8.45 -0.15
C VAL A 257 23.08 -7.62 0.05
N ASP A 258 23.22 -6.39 0.56
CA ASP A 258 22.11 -5.43 0.59
C ASP A 258 21.85 -4.90 -0.83
N TYR A 259 20.86 -5.49 -1.49
CA TYR A 259 20.50 -5.13 -2.86
C TYR A 259 20.12 -3.65 -3.01
N GLY A 260 19.52 -3.05 -1.97
CA GLY A 260 19.14 -1.65 -1.99
C GLY A 260 20.34 -0.71 -2.06
N LEU A 261 21.41 -1.00 -1.30
CA LEU A 261 22.65 -0.23 -1.36
C LEU A 261 23.38 -0.38 -2.70
N VAL A 262 23.46 -1.60 -3.23
CA VAL A 262 24.06 -1.82 -4.56
C VAL A 262 23.27 -1.10 -5.66
N THR A 263 21.94 -1.10 -5.56
CA THR A 263 21.07 -0.36 -6.50
C THR A 263 21.26 1.14 -6.37
N ARG A 264 21.46 1.67 -5.16
CA ARG A 264 21.77 3.09 -4.94
C ARG A 264 23.03 3.53 -5.67
N ASP A 265 24.10 2.72 -5.60
CA ASP A 265 25.36 3.06 -6.29
C ASP A 265 25.19 3.10 -7.81
N ALA A 266 24.41 2.16 -8.37
CA ALA A 266 24.06 2.18 -9.79
C ALA A 266 23.15 3.37 -10.14
N TYR A 267 22.20 3.70 -9.25
CA TYR A 267 21.31 4.85 -9.38
C TYR A 267 22.06 6.17 -9.44
N LEU A 268 23.06 6.37 -8.58
CA LEU A 268 23.91 7.58 -8.59
C LEU A 268 24.63 7.75 -9.93
N LYS A 269 25.24 6.68 -10.44
CA LYS A 269 25.90 6.69 -11.76
C LYS A 269 24.92 6.98 -12.89
N TRP A 270 23.71 6.41 -12.83
CA TRP A 270 22.66 6.69 -13.79
C TRP A 270 22.22 8.15 -13.72
N LEU A 271 22.03 8.71 -12.52
CA LEU A 271 21.59 10.07 -12.30
C LEU A 271 22.61 11.10 -12.81
N ASP A 272 23.90 10.83 -12.67
CA ASP A 272 24.99 11.67 -13.21
C ASP A 272 25.15 11.55 -14.74
N GLY A 273 24.57 10.51 -15.34
CA GLY A 273 24.69 10.19 -16.76
C GLY A 273 23.34 10.24 -17.50
N PRO A 274 22.82 9.12 -18.01
CA PRO A 274 21.57 9.10 -18.78
C PRO A 274 20.33 9.65 -18.04
N GLY A 275 20.32 9.54 -16.71
CA GLY A 275 19.23 9.96 -15.85
C GLY A 275 19.18 11.46 -15.55
N LYS A 276 20.21 12.23 -15.91
CA LYS A 276 20.33 13.66 -15.53
C LYS A 276 19.16 14.52 -16.01
N ASP A 277 18.56 14.16 -17.14
CA ASP A 277 17.43 14.85 -17.78
C ASP A 277 16.11 14.08 -17.61
N TYR A 278 16.12 12.98 -16.84
CA TYR A 278 14.93 12.17 -16.64
C TYR A 278 13.80 13.00 -16.00
N ARG A 279 12.60 12.83 -16.55
CA ARG A 279 11.38 13.44 -16.03
C ARG A 279 10.54 12.36 -15.37
N ILE A 280 10.32 12.50 -14.06
CA ILE A 280 9.41 11.61 -13.35
C ILE A 280 8.02 11.78 -13.99
N LYS A 281 7.35 10.65 -14.21
CA LYS A 281 6.02 10.63 -14.80
C LYS A 281 4.98 10.40 -13.71
N LYS A 282 4.04 11.32 -13.57
CA LYS A 282 2.86 11.16 -12.73
C LYS A 282 1.79 10.37 -13.48
N VAL A 283 1.24 9.35 -12.83
CA VAL A 283 0.04 8.64 -13.27
C VAL A 283 -1.16 9.52 -12.99
N VAL A 284 -1.92 9.86 -14.03
CA VAL A 284 -3.16 10.62 -13.92
C VAL A 284 -4.32 9.81 -14.54
N PRO A 285 -5.50 9.78 -13.92
CA PRO A 285 -6.67 9.16 -14.53
C PRO A 285 -7.01 9.85 -15.85
N LYS A 286 -7.27 9.10 -16.92
CA LYS A 286 -7.87 9.67 -18.13
C LYS A 286 -9.31 10.06 -17.80
N ALA A 287 -9.72 11.25 -18.26
CA ALA A 287 -11.11 11.63 -18.18
C ALA A 287 -11.97 10.57 -18.90
N ALA A 288 -13.00 10.05 -18.23
CA ALA A 288 -13.92 9.13 -18.85
C ALA A 288 -14.53 9.80 -20.10
N LYS A 289 -14.45 9.13 -21.25
CA LYS A 289 -15.17 9.55 -22.45
C LYS A 289 -16.66 9.54 -22.10
N LYS A 290 -17.27 10.72 -22.04
CA LYS A 290 -18.71 10.88 -21.80
C LYS A 290 -19.50 10.32 -22.98
#